data_AF-A0A8J3ZB02-F1
#
_entry.id   AF-A0A8J3ZB02-F1
#
_cell.length_a   1.000
_cell.length_b   1.000
_cell.length_c   1.000
_cell.angle_alpha   90.00
_cell.angle_beta   90.00
_cell.angle_gamma   90.00
#
_symmetry.space_group_name_H-M   'P 1'
#
loop_
_entity.id
_entity.type
_entity.pdbx_description
1 polymer ?
#
loop_
_entity_poly.entity_id
_entity_poly.type
_entity_poly.pdbx_seq_one_letter_code
_entity_poly.pdbx_strand_id
1 'polypeptide(L)'
;MPRPARRRARNKVSQPIGLLVHEDTFLVRATTQWLVRPTDFPTIRRRCRTCPSEEHRTQGKFRVNANRKLLDVWLLARCARCGDTIKLTVLERATVRSIEPTMLDRFYDNDSALAAELLTGPHLAHRNDVWLDWTDAWTLERTPVELPKADILDVDVRFAQRIPIRLTTLIATGTEVSRAEVAKRIAAGRITSDRTLAGRCARDFSFVFR
;
A
#
# COMPACT_ATOMS: atom_id res chain seq x y z
N MET A 1 -98.60 -9.70 0.81
CA MET A 1 -97.78 -10.91 1.14
C MET A 1 -97.28 -11.52 -0.17
N PRO A 2 -96.12 -12.21 -0.29
CA PRO A 2 -95.00 -12.50 0.63
C PRO A 2 -93.58 -12.16 0.03
N ARG A 3 -92.51 -12.47 0.77
CA ARG A 3 -91.05 -12.36 0.46
C ARG A 3 -90.53 -13.48 -0.52
N PRO A 4 -89.20 -13.74 -0.67
CA PRO A 4 -88.14 -13.06 -1.46
C PRO A 4 -87.41 -14.03 -2.45
N ALA A 5 -86.48 -13.59 -3.32
CA ALA A 5 -85.31 -14.40 -3.73
C ALA A 5 -84.24 -13.69 -4.60
N ARG A 6 -83.01 -13.73 -4.07
CA ARG A 6 -81.72 -14.12 -4.68
C ARG A 6 -81.05 -13.28 -5.80
N ARG A 7 -79.91 -12.71 -5.37
CA ARG A 7 -78.67 -12.31 -6.09
C ARG A 7 -78.38 -13.04 -7.42
N ARG A 8 -77.81 -12.28 -8.37
CA ARG A 8 -76.56 -12.62 -9.09
C ARG A 8 -75.86 -11.33 -9.56
N ALA A 9 -74.60 -11.18 -9.15
CA ALA A 9 -73.71 -10.12 -9.58
C ALA A 9 -73.00 -10.53 -10.90
N ARG A 10 -72.81 -9.59 -11.83
CA ARG A 10 -71.79 -9.69 -12.89
C ARG A 10 -71.18 -8.32 -13.21
N ASN A 11 -69.94 -8.20 -12.70
CA ASN A 11 -68.69 -7.66 -13.22
C ASN A 11 -68.59 -6.28 -13.92
N LYS A 12 -67.71 -5.48 -13.30
CA LYS A 12 -66.97 -4.32 -13.80
C LYS A 12 -66.13 -4.65 -15.03
N VAL A 13 -66.05 -3.71 -15.97
CA VAL A 13 -64.91 -3.57 -16.90
C VAL A 13 -64.18 -2.29 -16.49
N SER A 14 -63.02 -2.47 -15.84
CA SER A 14 -62.07 -1.40 -15.57
C SER A 14 -60.93 -1.50 -16.60
N GLN A 15 -60.63 -0.39 -17.26
CA GLN A 15 -59.51 -0.23 -18.18
C GLN A 15 -58.17 -0.49 -17.45
N PRO A 16 -57.13 -0.99 -18.14
CA PRO A 16 -55.83 -1.21 -17.51
C PRO A 16 -55.09 0.11 -17.31
N ILE A 17 -54.66 0.33 -16.07
CA ILE A 17 -53.64 1.33 -15.71
C ILE A 17 -52.32 0.81 -16.28
N GLY A 18 -51.71 1.58 -17.18
CA GLY A 18 -50.37 1.31 -17.68
C GLY A 18 -49.39 1.32 -16.51
N LEU A 19 -48.76 0.17 -16.26
CA LEU A 19 -47.65 0.05 -15.32
C LEU A 19 -46.42 0.66 -16.01
N LEU A 20 -46.01 1.85 -15.57
CA LEU A 20 -44.67 2.36 -15.87
C LEU A 20 -43.68 1.44 -15.17
N VAL A 21 -42.97 0.63 -15.97
CA VAL A 21 -41.85 -0.17 -15.50
C VAL A 21 -40.71 0.82 -15.24
N HIS A 22 -40.51 1.19 -13.98
CA HIS A 22 -39.24 1.77 -13.56
C HIS A 22 -38.21 0.64 -13.61
N GLU A 23 -37.31 0.68 -14.59
CA GLU A 23 -36.09 -0.12 -14.58
C GLU A 23 -35.19 0.39 -13.46
N ASP A 24 -35.45 -0.07 -12.23
CA ASP A 24 -34.49 0.03 -11.13
C ASP A 24 -33.26 -0.78 -11.53
N THR A 25 -32.29 -0.10 -12.16
CA THR A 25 -30.98 -0.68 -12.43
C THR A 25 -30.29 -0.87 -11.09
N PHE A 26 -30.39 -2.08 -10.53
CA PHE A 26 -29.66 -2.45 -9.32
C PHE A 26 -28.16 -2.39 -9.63
N LEU A 27 -27.48 -1.35 -9.12
CA LEU A 27 -26.03 -1.24 -9.20
C LEU A 27 -25.39 -2.44 -8.51
N VAL A 28 -24.60 -3.21 -9.25
CA VAL A 28 -23.82 -4.31 -8.71
C VAL A 28 -22.63 -3.72 -7.94
N ARG A 29 -22.53 -4.07 -6.66
CA ARG A 29 -21.42 -3.66 -5.80
C ARG A 29 -20.58 -4.86 -5.40
N ALA A 30 -19.26 -4.72 -5.45
CA ALA A 30 -18.32 -5.75 -5.01
C ALA A 30 -17.17 -5.16 -4.19
N THR A 31 -16.42 -6.02 -3.52
CA THR A 31 -15.23 -5.64 -2.74
C THR A 31 -14.04 -6.49 -3.14
N THR A 32 -12.84 -5.91 -3.13
CA THR A 32 -11.57 -6.61 -3.30
C THR A 32 -10.55 -6.11 -2.28
N GLN A 33 -9.70 -7.03 -1.82
CA GLN A 33 -8.59 -6.72 -0.92
C GLN A 33 -7.28 -6.72 -1.69
N TRP A 34 -6.49 -5.69 -1.48
CA TRP A 34 -5.19 -5.48 -2.11
C TRP A 34 -4.11 -5.48 -1.02
N LEU A 35 -3.13 -6.37 -1.14
CA LEU A 35 -2.00 -6.45 -0.20
C LEU A 35 -0.71 -6.03 -0.90
N VAL A 36 -0.14 -4.92 -0.44
CA VAL A 36 1.17 -4.42 -0.87
C VAL A 36 2.25 -5.11 -0.04
N ARG A 37 3.11 -5.88 -0.71
CA ARG A 37 4.20 -6.62 -0.06
C ARG A 37 5.56 -6.18 -0.58
N PRO A 38 6.61 -6.19 0.26
CA PRO A 38 7.96 -5.98 -0.23
C PRO A 38 8.43 -7.22 -1.00
N THR A 39 9.26 -7.01 -2.02
CA THR A 39 9.98 -8.09 -2.71
C THR A 39 11.47 -8.06 -2.40
N ASP A 40 12.01 -6.88 -2.07
CA ASP A 40 13.41 -6.64 -1.69
C ASP A 40 13.50 -5.34 -0.86
N PHE A 41 14.70 -4.99 -0.40
CA PHE A 41 14.99 -3.66 0.14
C PHE A 41 14.88 -2.59 -0.96
N PRO A 42 14.38 -1.38 -0.63
CA PRO A 42 14.40 -0.27 -1.56
C PRO A 42 15.84 0.13 -1.92
N THR A 43 16.03 0.67 -3.13
CA THR A 43 17.31 1.27 -3.49
C THR A 43 17.57 2.47 -2.58
N ILE A 44 18.73 2.48 -1.95
CA ILE A 44 19.18 3.63 -1.15
C ILE A 44 19.83 4.61 -2.10
N ARG A 45 19.34 5.86 -2.09
CA ARG A 45 19.80 6.90 -2.99
C ARG A 45 20.61 7.93 -2.21
N ARG A 46 21.89 8.02 -2.57
CA ARG A 46 22.91 8.90 -2.00
C ARG A 46 24.13 8.88 -2.91
N ARG A 47 24.77 10.04 -3.12
CA ARG A 47 26.00 10.13 -3.91
C ARG A 47 27.11 9.25 -3.31
N CYS A 48 27.68 8.37 -4.13
CA CYS A 48 28.86 7.61 -3.78
C CYS A 48 30.08 8.53 -3.70
N ARG A 49 30.95 8.31 -2.71
CA ARG A 49 32.19 9.10 -2.53
C ARG A 49 33.32 8.68 -3.48
N THR A 50 33.19 7.49 -4.07
CA THR A 50 34.27 6.82 -4.82
C THR A 50 33.96 6.73 -6.32
N CYS A 51 32.70 6.92 -6.74
CA CYS A 51 32.32 6.89 -8.15
C CYS A 51 31.08 7.75 -8.43
N PRO A 52 30.69 7.96 -9.71
CA PRO A 52 29.53 8.80 -10.06
C PRO A 52 28.14 8.23 -9.73
N SER A 53 28.06 7.03 -9.15
CA SER A 53 26.76 6.41 -8.84
C SER A 53 26.08 7.08 -7.65
N GLU A 54 24.76 7.07 -7.65
CA GLU A 54 23.92 7.49 -6.53
C GLU A 54 23.15 6.32 -5.91
N GLU A 55 23.38 5.10 -6.37
CA GLU A 55 22.62 3.92 -5.97
C GLU A 55 23.42 3.02 -5.05
N HIS A 56 22.78 2.63 -3.95
CA HIS A 56 23.30 1.67 -3.00
C HIS A 56 22.24 0.60 -2.69
N ARG A 57 22.71 -0.62 -2.43
CA ARG A 57 21.89 -1.78 -2.06
C ARG A 57 22.35 -2.32 -0.71
N THR A 58 21.42 -2.66 0.16
CA THR A 58 21.72 -3.35 1.43
C THR A 58 21.30 -4.81 1.33
N GLN A 59 21.98 -5.66 2.10
CA GLN A 59 21.60 -7.05 2.32
C GLN A 59 21.06 -7.24 3.75
N GLY A 60 20.67 -6.17 4.44
CA GLY A 60 20.20 -6.23 5.82
C GLY A 60 21.29 -6.52 6.86
N LYS A 61 22.57 -6.29 6.51
CA LYS A 61 23.70 -6.59 7.40
C LYS A 61 24.03 -5.42 8.31
N PHE A 62 24.20 -5.70 9.60
CA PHE A 62 24.65 -4.72 10.57
C PHE A 62 26.14 -4.89 10.90
N ARG A 63 26.76 -3.78 11.25
CA ARG A 63 28.05 -3.75 11.96
C ARG A 63 27.81 -3.17 13.34
N VAL A 64 28.01 -3.98 14.36
CA VAL A 64 27.99 -3.56 15.76
C VAL A 64 29.43 -3.35 16.22
N ASN A 65 29.71 -2.21 16.83
CA ASN A 65 31.03 -1.87 17.36
C ASN A 65 30.91 -1.41 18.80
N ALA A 66 31.71 -2.01 19.68
CA ALA A 66 31.71 -1.71 21.10
C ALA A 66 32.97 -0.93 21.49
N ASN A 67 32.79 0.09 22.32
CA ASN A 67 33.86 0.79 23.00
C ASN A 67 33.46 1.04 24.46
N ARG A 68 34.00 0.20 25.36
CA ARG A 68 33.61 0.13 26.77
C ARG A 68 32.09 -0.10 26.89
N LYS A 69 31.36 0.85 27.47
CA LYS A 69 29.90 0.77 27.71
C LYS A 69 29.07 1.36 26.57
N LEU A 70 29.70 1.75 25.47
CA LEU A 70 29.05 2.42 24.35
C LEU A 70 29.09 1.54 23.10
N LEU A 71 28.00 1.57 22.34
CA LEU A 71 27.81 0.85 21.09
C LEU A 71 27.52 1.81 19.94
N ASP A 72 28.14 1.54 18.80
CA ASP A 72 27.79 2.08 17.51
C ASP A 72 27.23 0.95 16.65
N VAL A 73 26.12 1.19 15.96
CA VAL A 73 25.50 0.22 15.07
C VAL A 73 25.27 0.89 13.72
N TRP A 74 25.76 0.24 12.65
CA TRP A 74 25.55 0.68 11.29
C TRP A 74 24.85 -0.40 10.46
N LEU A 75 23.86 -0.01 9.65
CA LEU A 75 23.37 -0.81 8.55
C LEU A 75 24.33 -0.63 7.36
N LEU A 76 24.79 -1.73 6.78
CA LEU A 76 25.75 -1.73 5.68
C LEU A 76 25.03 -1.72 4.34
N ALA A 77 25.46 -0.83 3.44
CA ALA A 77 24.99 -0.81 2.06
C ALA A 77 26.16 -0.65 1.10
N ARG A 78 26.07 -1.25 -0.09
CA ARG A 78 27.13 -1.23 -1.10
C ARG A 78 26.69 -0.43 -2.30
N CYS A 79 27.59 0.37 -2.86
CA CYS A 79 27.35 1.07 -4.11
C CYS A 79 27.07 0.05 -5.22
N ALA A 80 25.99 0.24 -5.96
CA ALA A 80 25.58 -0.65 -7.04
C ALA A 80 26.59 -0.68 -8.20
N ARG A 81 27.49 0.31 -8.31
CA ARG A 81 28.49 0.41 -9.38
C ARG A 81 29.88 -0.06 -8.95
N CYS A 82 30.49 0.57 -7.94
CA CYS A 82 31.87 0.25 -7.53
C CYS A 82 31.97 -0.75 -6.37
N GLY A 83 30.84 -1.13 -5.76
CA GLY A 83 30.82 -2.09 -4.65
C GLY A 83 31.31 -1.56 -3.31
N ASP A 84 31.73 -0.29 -3.24
CA ASP A 84 32.18 0.39 -2.03
C ASP A 84 31.09 0.41 -0.96
N THR A 85 31.48 0.21 0.31
CA THR A 85 30.53 0.04 1.42
C THR A 85 30.34 1.34 2.16
N ILE A 86 29.10 1.81 2.20
CA ILE A 86 28.68 2.89 3.09
C ILE A 86 28.09 2.31 4.38
N LYS A 87 28.23 3.08 5.47
CA LYS A 87 27.65 2.80 6.78
C LYS A 87 26.51 3.77 7.02
N LEU A 88 25.29 3.26 7.16
CA LEU A 88 24.14 4.04 7.59
C LEU A 88 24.03 3.93 9.11
N THR A 89 24.22 5.02 9.82
CA THR A 89 24.16 5.05 11.28
C THR A 89 22.75 4.74 11.76
N VAL A 90 22.63 3.67 12.54
CA VAL A 90 21.41 3.26 13.24
C VAL A 90 21.48 3.80 14.67
N LEU A 91 22.53 3.39 15.39
CA LEU A 91 22.86 3.85 16.74
C LEU A 91 24.26 4.46 16.72
N GLU A 92 24.44 5.54 17.47
CA GLU A 92 25.74 6.17 17.66
C GLU A 92 25.93 6.42 19.14
N ARG A 93 27.03 5.88 19.68
CA ARG A 93 27.44 6.05 21.07
C ARG A 93 26.31 5.78 22.06
N ALA A 94 25.48 4.78 21.77
CA ALA A 94 24.39 4.37 22.64
C ALA A 94 24.95 3.56 23.81
N THR A 95 24.47 3.81 25.03
CA THR A 95 24.90 2.99 26.17
C THR A 95 24.34 1.58 26.02
N VAL A 96 25.14 0.55 26.31
CA VAL A 96 24.69 -0.85 26.21
C VAL A 96 23.41 -1.08 27.03
N ARG A 97 23.31 -0.43 28.20
CA ARG A 97 22.16 -0.54 29.11
C ARG A 97 20.88 0.15 28.59
N SER A 98 20.97 1.04 27.61
CA SER A 98 19.81 1.70 27.00
C SER A 98 19.26 0.95 25.79
N ILE A 99 19.90 -0.16 25.40
CA ILE A 99 19.46 -0.99 24.29
C ILE A 99 18.82 -2.24 24.89
N GLU A 100 17.61 -2.54 24.44
CA GLU A 100 16.92 -3.74 24.87
C GLU A 100 17.70 -4.98 24.38
N PRO A 101 17.92 -6.01 25.22
CA PRO A 101 18.72 -7.17 24.87
C PRO A 101 18.30 -7.89 23.58
N THR A 102 17.00 -8.13 23.37
CA THR A 102 16.52 -8.78 22.14
C THR A 102 16.78 -7.93 20.90
N MET A 103 16.76 -6.60 20.99
CA MET A 103 17.17 -5.72 19.90
C MET A 103 18.66 -5.84 19.59
N LEU A 104 19.51 -6.01 20.61
CA LEU A 104 20.93 -6.22 20.42
C LEU A 104 21.21 -7.55 19.71
N ASP A 105 20.52 -8.63 20.11
CA ASP A 105 20.63 -9.95 19.47
C ASP A 105 20.25 -9.86 17.99
N ARG A 106 19.12 -9.19 17.68
CA ARG A 106 18.67 -8.98 16.29
C ARG A 106 19.68 -8.21 15.43
N PHE A 107 20.47 -7.29 16.01
CA PHE A 107 21.57 -6.65 15.28
C PHE A 107 22.69 -7.63 14.96
N TYR A 108 23.09 -8.48 15.91
CA TYR A 108 24.14 -9.47 15.69
C TYR A 108 23.70 -10.56 14.70
N ASP A 109 22.43 -10.95 14.72
CA ASP A 109 21.86 -11.96 13.84
C ASP A 109 21.59 -11.45 12.41
N ASN A 110 21.79 -10.15 12.16
CA ASN A 110 21.44 -9.51 10.88
C ASN A 110 19.98 -9.72 10.50
N ASP A 111 19.07 -9.50 11.46
CA ASP A 111 17.63 -9.63 11.23
C ASP A 111 17.17 -8.71 10.07
N SER A 112 16.79 -9.32 8.96
CA SER A 112 16.31 -8.63 7.76
C SER A 112 15.03 -7.82 7.97
N ALA A 113 14.13 -8.28 8.86
CA ALA A 113 12.91 -7.56 9.19
C ALA A 113 13.25 -6.29 9.99
N LEU A 114 14.21 -6.38 10.93
CA LEU A 114 14.72 -5.21 11.64
C LEU A 114 15.39 -4.21 10.68
N ALA A 115 16.19 -4.71 9.74
CA ALA A 115 16.81 -3.86 8.74
C ALA A 115 15.78 -3.13 7.87
N ALA A 116 14.70 -3.81 7.47
CA ALA A 116 13.62 -3.21 6.69
C ALA A 116 12.88 -2.16 7.51
N GLU A 117 12.52 -2.46 8.76
CA GLU A 117 11.87 -1.52 9.67
C GLU A 117 12.70 -0.25 9.86
N LEU A 118 13.98 -0.40 10.19
CA LEU A 118 14.88 0.74 10.43
C LEU A 118 15.13 1.55 9.17
N LEU A 119 15.43 0.88 8.05
CA LEU A 119 15.70 1.54 6.78
C LEU A 119 14.52 2.40 6.35
N THR A 120 13.31 1.85 6.48
CA THR A 120 12.08 2.53 6.10
C THR A 120 11.63 3.57 7.11
N GLY A 121 12.20 3.60 8.32
CA GLY A 121 11.95 4.61 9.35
C GLY A 121 12.44 6.00 8.93
N PRO A 122 11.68 7.08 9.23
CA PRO A 122 12.06 8.42 8.79
C PRO A 122 13.35 8.89 9.48
N HIS A 123 13.58 8.49 10.72
CA HIS A 123 14.76 8.86 11.50
C HIS A 123 16.07 8.43 10.83
N LEU A 124 16.15 7.19 10.33
CA LEU A 124 17.35 6.70 9.65
C LEU A 124 17.61 7.47 8.36
N ALA A 125 16.56 7.71 7.56
CA ALA A 125 16.65 8.47 6.33
C ALA A 125 17.18 9.90 6.55
N HIS A 126 16.61 10.62 7.51
CA HIS A 126 17.03 11.98 7.86
C HIS A 126 18.46 12.02 8.39
N ARG A 127 18.81 11.12 9.32
CA ARG A 127 20.15 11.08 9.92
C ARG A 127 21.25 10.85 8.89
N ASN A 128 20.97 10.02 7.89
CA ASN A 128 21.98 9.58 6.93
C ASN A 128 21.94 10.34 5.60
N ASP A 129 21.03 11.31 5.46
CA ASP A 129 20.78 12.06 4.22
C ASP A 129 20.59 11.12 3.02
N VAL A 130 19.64 10.20 3.17
CA VAL A 130 19.29 9.22 2.14
C VAL A 130 17.80 9.29 1.83
N TRP A 131 17.45 8.99 0.58
CA TRP A 131 16.07 8.72 0.20
C TRP A 131 15.94 7.31 -0.37
N LEU A 132 14.73 6.77 -0.30
CA LEU A 132 14.43 5.40 -0.69
C LEU A 132 13.63 5.37 -1.98
N ASP A 133 14.14 4.62 -2.96
CA ASP A 133 13.45 4.32 -4.20
C ASP A 133 12.86 2.91 -4.14
N TRP A 134 11.53 2.85 -4.27
CA TRP A 134 10.76 1.62 -4.17
C TRP A 134 10.36 1.06 -5.52
N THR A 135 10.75 1.66 -6.65
CA THR A 135 10.17 1.36 -7.97
C THR A 135 10.04 -0.13 -8.27
N ASP A 136 11.02 -0.96 -7.90
CA ASP A 136 11.05 -2.41 -8.16
C ASP A 136 11.16 -3.28 -6.89
N ALA A 137 10.79 -2.73 -5.72
CA ALA A 137 10.97 -3.39 -4.41
C ALA A 137 9.65 -3.77 -3.72
N TRP A 138 8.56 -3.91 -4.50
CA TRP A 138 7.24 -4.30 -3.99
C TRP A 138 6.42 -5.05 -5.05
N THR A 139 5.39 -5.74 -4.57
CA THR A 139 4.36 -6.39 -5.39
C THR A 139 2.97 -6.14 -4.80
N LEU A 140 1.95 -6.41 -5.61
CA LEU A 140 0.54 -6.28 -5.25
C LEU A 140 -0.16 -7.63 -5.40
N GLU A 141 -0.66 -8.15 -4.28
CA GLU A 141 -1.55 -9.31 -4.27
C GLU A 141 -3.01 -8.83 -4.22
N ARG A 142 -3.89 -9.49 -4.97
CA ARG A 142 -5.33 -9.17 -5.04
C ARG A 142 -6.15 -10.37 -4.62
N THR A 143 -7.21 -10.11 -3.84
CA THR A 143 -8.18 -11.10 -3.43
C THR A 143 -9.59 -10.56 -3.68
N PRO A 144 -10.37 -11.13 -4.63
CA PRO A 144 -9.99 -12.16 -5.60
C PRO A 144 -8.91 -11.68 -6.58
N VAL A 145 -8.23 -12.63 -7.25
CA VAL A 145 -7.11 -12.34 -8.18
C VAL A 145 -7.59 -11.51 -9.37
N GLU A 146 -8.72 -11.88 -9.95
CA GLU A 146 -9.40 -11.10 -10.98
C GLU A 146 -10.34 -10.09 -10.32
N LEU A 147 -10.33 -8.85 -10.82
CA LEU A 147 -11.23 -7.82 -10.30
C LEU A 147 -12.69 -8.19 -10.63
N PRO A 148 -13.59 -8.15 -9.64
CA PRO A 148 -15.01 -8.38 -9.89
C PRO A 148 -15.58 -7.39 -10.90
N LYS A 149 -16.43 -7.88 -11.82
CA LYS A 149 -17.23 -7.01 -12.68
C LYS A 149 -18.38 -6.45 -11.85
N ALA A 150 -18.28 -5.18 -11.48
CA ALA A 150 -19.26 -4.47 -10.67
C ALA A 150 -19.36 -3.02 -11.12
N ASP A 151 -20.54 -2.42 -10.98
CA ASP A 151 -20.74 -0.98 -11.23
C ASP A 151 -20.03 -0.15 -10.16
N ILE A 152 -19.93 -0.70 -8.94
CA ILE A 152 -19.16 -0.10 -7.85
C ILE A 152 -18.22 -1.13 -7.25
N LEU A 153 -16.92 -0.83 -7.21
CA LEU A 153 -15.91 -1.69 -6.61
C LEU A 153 -15.22 -0.99 -5.45
N ASP A 154 -15.42 -1.51 -4.24
CA ASP A 154 -14.66 -1.12 -3.04
C ASP A 154 -13.31 -1.84 -3.01
N VAL A 155 -12.24 -1.09 -2.81
CA VAL A 155 -10.89 -1.62 -2.71
C VAL A 155 -10.32 -1.27 -1.35
N ASP A 156 -10.00 -2.29 -0.56
CA ASP A 156 -9.27 -2.17 0.69
C ASP A 156 -7.78 -2.46 0.47
N VAL A 157 -6.93 -1.47 0.67
CA VAL A 157 -5.47 -1.60 0.53
C VAL A 157 -4.81 -1.77 1.88
N ARG A 158 -4.02 -2.84 2.01
CA ARG A 158 -3.20 -3.17 3.17
C ARG A 158 -1.71 -3.16 2.82
N PHE A 159 -0.88 -2.71 3.75
CA PHE A 159 0.57 -2.72 3.61
C PHE A 159 1.19 -3.72 4.59
N ALA A 160 1.93 -4.71 4.09
CA ALA A 160 2.62 -5.69 4.93
C ALA A 160 3.79 -5.07 5.74
N GLN A 161 4.32 -3.95 5.26
CA GLN A 161 5.30 -3.11 5.96
C GLN A 161 5.23 -1.67 5.44
N ARG A 162 6.03 -0.76 5.99
CA ARG A 162 6.09 0.62 5.52
C ARG A 162 6.74 0.70 4.12
N ILE A 163 5.92 0.76 3.07
CA ILE A 163 6.35 0.88 1.66
C ILE A 163 5.80 2.18 1.04
N PRO A 164 6.51 3.32 1.12
CA PRO A 164 6.08 4.60 0.54
C PRO A 164 6.01 4.61 -1.01
N ILE A 165 4.88 4.17 -1.56
CA ILE A 165 4.61 4.13 -3.00
C ILE A 165 3.61 5.21 -3.42
N ARG A 166 3.74 5.68 -4.66
CA ARG A 166 2.79 6.64 -5.24
C ARG A 166 1.45 5.93 -5.49
N LEU A 167 0.35 6.49 -4.98
CA LEU A 167 -0.96 5.83 -5.05
C LEU A 167 -1.45 5.62 -6.49
N THR A 168 -1.15 6.56 -7.40
CA THR A 168 -1.45 6.36 -8.82
C THR A 168 -0.69 5.20 -9.46
N THR A 169 0.53 4.90 -8.99
CA THR A 169 1.29 3.73 -9.45
C THR A 169 0.65 2.46 -8.91
N LEU A 170 0.31 2.43 -7.62
CA LEU A 170 -0.38 1.29 -7.00
C LEU A 170 -1.69 0.95 -7.72
N ILE A 171 -2.54 1.95 -7.94
CA ILE A 171 -3.84 1.78 -8.60
C ILE A 171 -3.64 1.33 -10.05
N ALA A 172 -2.68 1.89 -10.77
CA ALA A 172 -2.34 1.47 -12.13
C ALA A 172 -1.92 0.00 -12.18
N THR A 173 -1.08 -0.44 -11.24
CA THR A 173 -0.68 -1.84 -11.13
C THR A 173 -1.88 -2.75 -10.85
N GLY A 174 -2.74 -2.41 -9.89
CA GLY A 174 -3.87 -3.27 -9.53
C GLY A 174 -5.01 -3.31 -10.55
N THR A 175 -5.14 -2.28 -11.37
CA THR A 175 -6.16 -2.21 -12.45
C THR A 175 -5.63 -2.53 -13.84
N GLU A 176 -4.32 -2.71 -13.98
CA GLU A 176 -3.67 -2.99 -15.26
C GLU A 176 -3.90 -1.90 -16.32
N VAL A 177 -4.04 -0.64 -15.90
CA VAL A 177 -4.15 0.54 -16.78
C VAL A 177 -2.99 1.51 -16.55
N SER A 178 -2.80 2.45 -17.47
CA SER A 178 -1.73 3.45 -17.33
C SER A 178 -1.96 4.39 -16.14
N ARG A 179 -0.88 4.91 -15.56
CA ARG A 179 -0.95 5.94 -14.50
C ARG A 179 -1.69 7.21 -14.96
N ALA A 180 -1.59 7.54 -16.24
CA ALA A 180 -2.30 8.68 -16.83
C ALA A 180 -3.81 8.44 -16.86
N GLU A 181 -4.24 7.22 -17.20
CA GLU A 181 -5.65 6.83 -17.16
C GLU A 181 -6.20 6.83 -15.72
N VAL A 182 -5.42 6.34 -14.75
CA VAL A 182 -5.78 6.45 -13.32
C VAL A 182 -5.97 7.91 -12.91
N ALA A 183 -5.03 8.79 -13.27
CA ALA A 183 -5.13 10.21 -12.95
C ALA A 183 -6.38 10.87 -13.58
N LYS A 184 -6.70 10.51 -14.83
CA LYS A 184 -7.93 10.95 -15.51
C LYS A 184 -9.19 10.47 -14.79
N ARG A 185 -9.24 9.22 -14.35
CA ARG A 185 -10.38 8.65 -13.61
C ARG A 185 -10.55 9.30 -12.23
N ILE A 186 -9.45 9.62 -11.54
CA ILE A 186 -9.48 10.39 -10.29
C ILE A 186 -10.05 11.79 -10.55
N ALA A 187 -9.55 12.49 -11.58
CA ALA A 187 -10.02 13.83 -11.93
C ALA A 187 -11.50 13.85 -12.34
N ALA A 188 -11.98 12.78 -12.98
CA ALA A 188 -13.38 12.60 -13.36
C ALA A 188 -14.29 12.10 -12.22
N GLY A 189 -13.76 11.89 -11.00
CA GLY A 189 -14.54 11.38 -9.86
C GLY A 189 -14.94 9.90 -9.95
N ARG A 190 -14.40 9.15 -10.91
CA ARG A 190 -14.62 7.70 -11.07
C ARG A 190 -13.80 6.87 -10.09
N ILE A 191 -12.74 7.46 -9.52
CA ILE A 191 -11.97 6.88 -8.42
C ILE A 191 -12.01 7.86 -7.27
N THR A 192 -12.59 7.45 -6.14
CA THR A 192 -12.69 8.31 -4.95
C THR A 192 -12.15 7.61 -3.72
N SER A 193 -11.57 8.37 -2.79
CA SER A 193 -11.04 7.89 -1.51
C SER A 193 -11.30 8.95 -0.45
N ASP A 194 -11.26 8.56 0.82
CA ASP A 194 -11.24 9.47 1.96
C ASP A 194 -9.98 10.36 1.99
N ARG A 195 -8.95 9.98 1.22
CA ARG A 195 -7.69 10.71 1.09
C ARG A 195 -7.36 11.11 -0.34
N THR A 196 -6.42 12.07 -0.43
CA THR A 196 -5.84 12.48 -1.71
C THR A 196 -5.00 11.35 -2.32
N LEU A 197 -5.35 10.96 -3.55
CA LEU A 197 -4.67 9.89 -4.31
C LEU A 197 -3.48 10.39 -5.16
N ALA A 198 -3.10 11.67 -5.06
CA ALA A 198 -2.00 12.26 -5.82
C ALA A 198 -0.60 12.03 -5.23
N GLY A 199 -0.52 11.59 -3.97
CA GLY A 199 0.73 11.49 -3.20
C GLY A 199 1.30 10.08 -3.06
N ARG A 200 2.34 9.98 -2.21
CA ARG A 200 2.85 8.70 -1.71
C ARG A 200 2.13 8.32 -0.43
N CYS A 201 1.91 7.02 -0.24
CA CYS A 201 1.37 6.45 0.98
C CYS A 201 2.14 5.18 1.37
N ALA A 202 2.19 4.92 2.67
CA ALA A 202 2.72 3.69 3.26
C ALA A 202 1.81 3.16 4.38
N ARG A 203 0.53 3.55 4.35
CA ARG A 203 -0.49 3.23 5.34
C ARG A 203 -1.73 2.74 4.62
N ASP A 204 -2.43 1.83 5.27
CA ASP A 204 -3.70 1.29 4.82
C ASP A 204 -4.69 2.42 4.47
N PHE A 205 -5.51 2.15 3.47
CA PHE A 205 -6.57 3.03 3.01
C PHE A 205 -7.54 2.26 2.14
N SER A 206 -8.67 2.88 1.84
CA SER A 206 -9.62 2.35 0.88
C SER A 206 -9.96 3.38 -0.19
N PHE A 207 -10.45 2.89 -1.32
CA PHE A 207 -10.95 3.72 -2.40
C PHE A 207 -12.01 2.95 -3.19
N VAL A 208 -12.79 3.68 -3.98
CA VAL A 208 -13.97 3.17 -4.68
C VAL A 208 -13.86 3.50 -6.17
N PHE A 209 -14.07 2.49 -7.02
CA PHE A 209 -14.34 2.68 -8.45
C PHE A 209 -15.85 2.83 -8.69
N ARG A 210 -16.22 3.76 -9.58
CA ARG A 210 -17.56 3.97 -10.13
C ARG A 210 -17.49 4.15 -11.64
#